data_AF-A0A954QX63-F1
#
_entry.id   AF-A0A954QX63-F1
#
_cell.length_a   1.000
_cell.length_b   1.000
_cell.length_c   1.000
_cell.angle_alpha   90.00
_cell.angle_beta   90.00
_cell.angle_gamma   90.00
#
_symmetry.space_group_name_H-M   'P 1'
#
loop_
_entity.id
_entity.type
_entity.pdbx_description
1 polymer ?
#
loop_
_entity_poly.entity_id
_entity_poly.type
_entity_poly.pdbx_seq_one_letter_code
_entity_poly.pdbx_strand_id
1 'polypeptide(L)'
;MLVFISDLHFTDGTSSASVDAGAVELFAERLNDLAERASWRTGGQYKPIEQIDLVLLGDTIDLLRSSRWQETNARPWSETNSPAFIETARKIVDGVLNHNATSLQYLRALASHGGIALAPASASGQPVFGAELVAVPVHIHYMVGNHDWMLRQRGAEYDAIRRKISQYFGLAHDGRQPFAHEPAEAGTLQEALRRHRVFARHGDVFDPLSFHQDRNESSVSDLLVIELTSHFLADVEQQLGEQLPAATLANLRELDH
;
A
#
# COMPACT_ATOMS: atom_id res chain seq x y z
N MET A 1 -0.86 -15.82 11.15
CA MET A 1 0.23 -15.72 10.17
C MET A 1 0.48 -14.23 9.95
N LEU A 2 1.73 -13.81 9.79
CA LEU A 2 2.08 -12.40 9.54
C LEU A 2 2.74 -12.30 8.16
N VAL A 3 2.27 -11.38 7.34
CA VAL A 3 2.76 -11.15 5.97
C VAL A 3 3.05 -9.67 5.79
N PHE A 4 4.15 -9.35 5.12
CA PHE A 4 4.52 -7.98 4.77
C PHE A 4 4.54 -7.83 3.26
N ILE A 5 4.01 -6.72 2.77
CA ILE A 5 4.20 -6.22 1.41
C ILE A 5 4.55 -4.74 1.55
N SER A 6 5.51 -4.27 0.77
CA SER A 6 6.03 -2.90 0.78
C SER A 6 6.18 -2.44 -0.66
N ASP A 7 6.28 -1.13 -0.88
CA ASP A 7 6.68 -0.53 -2.15
C ASP A 7 5.78 -0.98 -3.32
N LEU A 8 4.46 -1.00 -3.09
CA LEU A 8 3.49 -1.31 -4.15
C LEU A 8 3.30 -0.15 -5.12
N HIS A 9 3.47 1.09 -4.67
CA HIS A 9 3.34 2.31 -5.47
C HIS A 9 2.12 2.31 -6.39
N PHE A 10 0.91 2.08 -5.87
CA PHE A 10 -0.31 2.32 -6.66
C PHE A 10 -0.38 3.81 -7.01
N THR A 11 -0.27 4.13 -8.29
CA THR A 11 -0.27 5.49 -8.85
C THR A 11 -1.64 5.84 -9.43
N ASP A 12 -1.88 7.12 -9.76
CA ASP A 12 -3.08 7.53 -10.50
C ASP A 12 -2.96 7.35 -12.02
N GLY A 13 -1.86 6.74 -12.48
CA GLY A 13 -1.56 6.47 -13.89
C GLY A 13 -1.15 7.71 -14.70
N THR A 14 -0.97 8.88 -14.07
CA THR A 14 -0.68 10.12 -14.81
C THR A 14 0.80 10.35 -15.10
N SER A 15 1.68 9.89 -14.22
CA SER A 15 3.14 10.08 -14.39
C SER A 15 3.97 8.80 -14.25
N SER A 16 3.40 7.72 -13.71
CA SER A 16 4.07 6.41 -13.61
C SER A 16 3.07 5.27 -13.68
N ALA A 17 3.54 4.09 -14.07
CA ALA A 17 2.73 2.88 -14.14
C ALA A 17 2.42 2.35 -12.73
N SER A 18 1.23 1.77 -12.58
CA SER A 18 0.84 1.04 -11.36
C SER A 18 1.12 -0.46 -11.49
N VAL A 19 1.14 -1.16 -10.35
CA VAL A 19 1.19 -2.62 -10.31
C VAL A 19 0.02 -3.24 -11.06
N ASP A 20 0.33 -4.18 -11.96
CA ASP A 20 -0.66 -4.91 -12.74
C ASP A 20 -1.63 -5.71 -11.85
N ALA A 21 -2.91 -5.71 -12.22
CA ALA A 21 -3.95 -6.41 -11.45
C ALA A 21 -3.70 -7.92 -11.35
N GLY A 22 -3.12 -8.54 -12.39
CA GLY A 22 -2.75 -9.95 -12.39
C GLY A 22 -1.66 -10.28 -11.37
N ALA A 23 -0.77 -9.34 -11.06
CA ALA A 23 0.22 -9.53 -9.98
C ALA A 23 -0.46 -9.58 -8.60
N VAL A 24 -1.49 -8.76 -8.39
CA VAL A 24 -2.26 -8.74 -7.13
C VAL A 24 -3.18 -9.95 -7.01
N GLU A 25 -3.79 -10.39 -8.10
CA GLU A 25 -4.53 -11.66 -8.17
C GLU A 25 -3.63 -12.84 -7.83
N LEU A 26 -2.47 -12.95 -8.48
CA LEU A 26 -1.49 -13.99 -8.20
C LEU A 26 -1.03 -13.93 -6.73
N PHE A 27 -0.81 -12.73 -6.18
CA PHE A 27 -0.49 -12.58 -4.76
C PHE A 27 -1.60 -13.19 -3.87
N ALA A 28 -2.88 -12.91 -4.16
CA ALA A 28 -4.00 -13.44 -3.39
C ALA A 28 -4.06 -14.98 -3.45
N GLU A 29 -3.86 -15.58 -4.62
CA GLU A 29 -3.77 -17.04 -4.79
C GLU A 29 -2.61 -17.62 -3.98
N ARG A 30 -1.42 -17.02 -4.09
CA ARG A 30 -0.23 -17.47 -3.35
C ARG A 30 -0.40 -17.32 -1.84
N LEU A 31 -1.11 -16.31 -1.38
CA LEU A 31 -1.41 -16.13 0.03
C LEU A 31 -2.27 -17.28 0.56
N ASN A 32 -3.24 -17.76 -0.22
CA ASN A 32 -4.05 -18.93 0.14
C ASN A 32 -3.19 -20.21 0.22
N ASP A 33 -2.33 -20.46 -0.77
CA ASP A 33 -1.39 -21.59 -0.74
C ASP A 33 -0.44 -21.52 0.46
N LEU A 34 0.01 -20.32 0.84
CA LEU A 34 0.88 -20.10 2.00
C LEU A 34 0.13 -20.31 3.30
N ALA A 35 -1.14 -19.90 3.39
CA ALA A 35 -1.99 -20.12 4.55
C ALA A 35 -2.19 -21.63 4.82
N GLU A 36 -2.40 -22.42 3.77
CA GLU A 36 -2.49 -23.87 3.88
C GLU A 36 -1.17 -24.46 4.38
N ARG A 37 -0.04 -24.06 3.79
CA ARG A 37 1.29 -24.52 4.21
C ARG A 37 1.61 -24.14 5.65
N ALA A 38 1.28 -22.92 6.07
CA ALA A 38 1.46 -22.43 7.44
C ALA A 38 0.57 -23.14 8.48
N SER A 39 -0.43 -23.90 8.01
CA SER A 39 -1.30 -24.71 8.86
C SER A 39 -0.69 -26.06 9.24
N TRP A 40 0.39 -26.48 8.58
CA TRP A 40 1.15 -27.66 8.99
C TRP A 40 2.13 -27.32 10.11
N ARG A 41 2.06 -28.06 11.21
CA ARG A 41 2.92 -27.90 12.40
C ARG A 41 4.12 -28.82 12.35
N THR A 42 5.14 -28.48 13.12
CA THR A 42 6.28 -29.36 13.40
C THR A 42 5.76 -30.69 13.95
N GLY A 43 5.95 -31.78 13.21
CA GLY A 43 5.37 -33.10 13.53
C GLY A 43 4.31 -33.60 12.55
N GLY A 44 3.99 -32.84 11.50
CA GLY A 44 3.06 -33.28 10.45
C GLY A 44 1.58 -33.21 10.86
N GLN A 45 1.27 -32.48 11.93
CA GLN A 45 -0.10 -32.22 12.32
C GLN A 45 -0.63 -30.99 11.57
N TYR A 46 -1.77 -31.14 10.91
CA TYR A 46 -2.50 -30.04 10.31
C TYR A 46 -3.39 -29.35 11.35
N LYS A 47 -3.13 -28.06 11.58
CA LYS A 47 -3.97 -27.17 12.38
C LYS A 47 -4.11 -25.84 11.63
N PRO A 48 -5.27 -25.57 10.99
CA PRO A 48 -5.56 -24.32 10.29
C PRO A 48 -5.08 -23.10 11.07
N ILE A 49 -4.46 -22.16 10.37
CA ILE A 49 -4.15 -20.87 10.97
C ILE A 49 -5.44 -20.14 11.32
N GLU A 50 -5.43 -19.46 12.46
CA GLU A 50 -6.62 -18.81 13.01
C GLU A 50 -6.88 -17.43 12.39
N GLN A 51 -5.83 -16.80 11.82
CA GLN A 51 -5.91 -15.51 11.15
C GLN A 51 -4.64 -15.18 10.35
N ILE A 52 -4.74 -14.19 9.47
CA ILE A 52 -3.63 -13.53 8.76
C ILE A 52 -3.63 -12.04 9.14
N ASP A 53 -2.47 -11.53 9.52
CA ASP A 53 -2.20 -10.10 9.61
C ASP A 53 -1.33 -9.73 8.39
N LEU A 54 -1.90 -8.98 7.45
CA LEU A 54 -1.22 -8.47 6.26
C LEU A 54 -0.84 -7.01 6.51
N VAL A 55 0.46 -6.69 6.49
CA VAL A 55 0.97 -5.34 6.69
C VAL A 55 1.40 -4.77 5.34
N LEU A 56 0.73 -3.70 4.93
CA LEU A 56 1.14 -2.82 3.84
C LEU A 56 2.15 -1.82 4.44
N LEU A 57 3.44 -2.10 4.27
CA LEU A 57 4.55 -1.49 4.99
C LEU A 57 5.14 -0.32 4.20
N GLY A 58 4.41 0.78 4.10
CA GLY A 58 4.88 1.98 3.39
C GLY A 58 4.75 1.88 1.88
N ASP A 59 4.82 3.06 1.27
CA ASP A 59 4.85 3.31 -0.17
C ASP A 59 3.87 2.43 -0.96
N THR A 60 2.67 2.29 -0.39
CA THR A 60 1.63 1.42 -0.95
C THR A 60 0.82 2.17 -1.99
N ILE A 61 0.51 3.42 -1.71
CA ILE A 61 -0.02 4.39 -2.67
C ILE A 61 1.10 5.38 -2.97
N ASP A 62 1.23 5.82 -4.21
CA ASP A 62 2.15 6.88 -4.56
C ASP A 62 1.40 8.22 -4.70
N LEU A 63 1.60 9.12 -3.72
CA LEU A 63 1.02 10.46 -3.77
C LEU A 63 1.97 11.48 -4.39
N LEU A 64 3.23 11.14 -4.62
CA LEU A 64 4.23 12.06 -5.17
C LEU A 64 4.26 12.00 -6.70
N ARG A 65 4.12 10.79 -7.27
CA ARG A 65 4.09 10.54 -8.72
C ARG A 65 2.69 10.79 -9.28
N SER A 66 2.34 12.07 -9.40
CA SER A 66 1.15 12.50 -10.13
C SER A 66 1.38 13.84 -10.83
N SER A 67 0.92 13.94 -12.08
CA SER A 67 0.94 15.19 -12.84
C SER A 67 0.06 16.27 -12.21
N ARG A 68 -0.85 15.90 -11.30
CA ARG A 68 -1.74 16.83 -10.61
C ARG A 68 -1.01 17.86 -9.75
N TRP A 69 0.21 17.56 -9.31
CA TRP A 69 1.05 18.56 -8.65
C TRP A 69 1.41 19.71 -9.59
N GLN A 70 1.59 19.45 -10.89
CA GLN A 70 1.95 20.47 -11.88
C GLN A 70 0.76 21.36 -12.29
N GLU A 71 -0.48 20.90 -12.05
CA GLU A 71 -1.71 21.64 -12.33
C GLU A 71 -2.01 22.77 -11.32
N THR A 72 -1.25 22.83 -10.22
CA THR A 72 -1.45 23.76 -9.11
C THR A 72 -0.13 24.35 -8.64
N ASN A 73 -0.17 25.38 -7.79
CA ASN A 73 0.99 25.89 -7.06
C ASN A 73 1.15 25.22 -5.68
N ALA A 74 0.19 24.39 -5.25
CA ALA A 74 0.31 23.65 -4.01
C ALA A 74 1.38 22.55 -4.14
N ARG A 75 2.20 22.38 -3.10
CA ARG A 75 3.31 21.40 -3.07
C ARG A 75 3.40 20.70 -1.71
N PRO A 76 4.02 19.51 -1.62
CA PRO A 76 4.27 18.84 -0.35
C PRO A 76 4.99 19.70 0.69
N TRP A 77 5.91 20.56 0.25
CA TRP A 77 6.65 21.51 1.10
C TRP A 77 5.94 22.85 1.32
N SER A 78 4.67 22.97 0.90
CA SER A 78 3.82 24.12 1.22
C SER A 78 2.93 23.84 2.44
N GLU A 79 2.00 24.73 2.76
CA GLU A 79 1.08 24.52 3.89
C GLU A 79 0.16 23.31 3.65
N THR A 80 0.40 22.22 4.37
CA THR A 80 -0.33 20.94 4.26
C THR A 80 -1.80 21.03 4.67
N ASN A 81 -2.20 22.09 5.38
CA ASN A 81 -3.61 22.34 5.74
C ASN A 81 -4.31 23.31 4.78
N SER A 82 -3.63 23.76 3.72
CA SER A 82 -4.26 24.64 2.74
C SER A 82 -5.33 23.88 1.93
N PRO A 83 -6.47 24.52 1.59
CA PRO A 83 -7.50 23.89 0.78
C PRO A 83 -6.99 23.37 -0.56
N ALA A 84 -6.06 24.09 -1.19
CA ALA A 84 -5.47 23.70 -2.47
C ALA A 84 -4.63 22.42 -2.34
N PHE A 85 -3.83 22.28 -1.28
CA PHE A 85 -3.04 21.07 -1.05
C PHE A 85 -3.92 19.85 -0.80
N ILE A 86 -4.90 19.99 0.10
CA ILE A 86 -5.83 18.91 0.45
C ILE A 86 -6.62 18.46 -0.78
N GLU A 87 -7.11 19.40 -1.59
CA GLU A 87 -7.85 19.09 -2.80
C GLU A 87 -6.97 18.36 -3.83
N THR A 88 -5.71 18.74 -3.99
CA THR A 88 -4.78 18.02 -4.86
C THR A 88 -4.53 16.59 -4.34
N ALA A 89 -4.20 16.42 -3.06
CA ALA A 89 -4.01 15.10 -2.46
C ALA A 89 -5.27 14.22 -2.61
N ARG A 90 -6.46 14.78 -2.40
CA ARG A 90 -7.73 14.09 -2.61
C ARG A 90 -7.92 13.64 -4.06
N LYS A 91 -7.65 14.51 -5.04
CA LYS A 91 -7.74 14.16 -6.46
C LYS A 91 -6.75 13.06 -6.85
N ILE A 92 -5.54 13.09 -6.30
CA ILE A 92 -4.53 12.04 -6.52
C ILE A 92 -5.04 10.72 -5.98
N VAL A 93 -5.48 10.67 -4.71
CA VAL A 93 -6.05 9.45 -4.11
C VAL A 93 -7.26 8.96 -4.92
N ASP A 94 -8.17 9.85 -5.31
CA ASP A 94 -9.32 9.48 -6.15
C ASP A 94 -8.86 8.86 -7.49
N GLY A 95 -7.83 9.43 -8.10
CA GLY A 95 -7.18 8.91 -9.30
C GLY A 95 -6.59 7.52 -9.08
N VAL A 96 -5.79 7.33 -8.03
CA VAL A 96 -5.18 6.04 -7.66
C VAL A 96 -6.25 4.98 -7.47
N LEU A 97 -7.28 5.27 -6.68
CA LEU A 97 -8.34 4.30 -6.35
C LEU A 97 -9.14 3.90 -7.58
N ASN A 98 -9.39 4.84 -8.50
CA ASN A 98 -10.12 4.57 -9.73
C ASN A 98 -9.26 3.81 -10.75
N HIS A 99 -8.01 4.22 -10.94
CA HIS A 99 -7.07 3.59 -11.87
C HIS A 99 -6.79 2.13 -11.49
N ASN A 100 -6.71 1.85 -10.18
CA ASN A 100 -6.37 0.53 -9.63
C ASN A 100 -7.57 -0.28 -9.14
N ALA A 101 -8.80 0.08 -9.54
CA ALA A 101 -10.02 -0.51 -8.97
C ALA A 101 -10.04 -2.05 -9.01
N THR A 102 -9.55 -2.66 -10.10
CA THR A 102 -9.44 -4.12 -10.23
C THR A 102 -8.42 -4.71 -9.25
N SER A 103 -7.21 -4.15 -9.18
CA SER A 103 -6.17 -4.57 -8.22
C SER A 103 -6.68 -4.47 -6.78
N LEU A 104 -7.33 -3.35 -6.43
CA LEU A 104 -7.86 -3.12 -5.09
C LEU A 104 -9.05 -4.02 -4.76
N GLN A 105 -9.81 -4.48 -5.76
CA GLN A 105 -10.86 -5.48 -5.55
C GLN A 105 -10.28 -6.80 -5.05
N TYR A 106 -9.15 -7.26 -5.59
CA TYR A 106 -8.47 -8.47 -5.11
C TYR A 106 -7.96 -8.29 -3.66
N LEU A 107 -7.30 -7.17 -3.36
CA LEU A 107 -6.85 -6.88 -1.97
C LEU A 107 -8.02 -6.84 -0.99
N ARG A 108 -9.11 -6.15 -1.33
CA ARG A 108 -10.30 -6.08 -0.47
C ARG A 108 -10.99 -7.43 -0.30
N ALA A 109 -10.95 -8.27 -1.34
CA ALA A 109 -11.52 -9.61 -1.27
C ALA A 109 -10.82 -10.46 -0.20
N LEU A 110 -9.51 -10.28 0.02
CA LEU A 110 -8.78 -10.97 1.09
C LEU A 110 -9.39 -10.70 2.48
N ALA A 111 -9.76 -9.46 2.77
CA ALA A 111 -10.36 -9.06 4.04
C ALA A 111 -11.84 -9.46 4.18
N SER A 112 -12.48 -9.87 3.08
CA SER A 112 -13.88 -10.30 3.07
C SER A 112 -14.02 -11.73 3.60
N HIS A 113 -15.19 -12.05 4.16
CA HIS A 113 -15.44 -13.43 4.62
C HIS A 113 -15.31 -14.40 3.45
N GLY A 114 -14.43 -15.40 3.60
CA GLY A 114 -14.15 -16.40 2.56
C GLY A 114 -13.09 -15.99 1.53
N GLY A 115 -12.44 -14.82 1.66
CA GLY A 115 -11.32 -14.43 0.80
C GLY A 115 -10.13 -15.38 0.89
N ILE A 116 -9.87 -15.89 2.10
CA ILE A 116 -8.97 -17.00 2.37
C ILE A 116 -9.77 -18.06 3.12
N ALA A 117 -9.70 -19.32 2.66
CA ALA A 117 -10.45 -20.41 3.26
C ALA A 117 -9.65 -21.71 3.22
N LEU A 118 -9.66 -22.44 4.33
CA LEU A 118 -8.86 -23.64 4.52
C LEU A 118 -9.73 -24.84 4.86
N ALA A 119 -9.24 -26.04 4.54
CA ALA A 119 -9.89 -27.26 5.01
C ALA A 119 -9.91 -27.30 6.55
N PRO A 120 -10.96 -27.83 7.18
CA PRO A 120 -10.94 -28.06 8.62
C PRO A 120 -9.97 -29.21 8.97
N ALA A 121 -9.48 -29.21 10.22
CA ALA A 121 -8.68 -30.32 10.74
C ALA A 121 -9.58 -31.44 11.29
N SER A 122 -9.20 -32.69 11.03
CA SER A 122 -9.77 -33.87 11.66
C SER A 122 -9.28 -34.03 13.11
N ALA A 123 -9.91 -34.94 13.86
CA ALA A 123 -9.41 -35.34 15.18
C ALA A 123 -8.00 -35.97 15.14
N SER A 124 -7.59 -36.55 14.00
CA SER A 124 -6.23 -37.07 13.78
C SER A 124 -5.24 -36.01 13.31
N GLY A 125 -5.66 -34.74 13.23
CA GLY A 125 -4.81 -33.63 12.79
C GLY A 125 -4.42 -33.73 11.32
N GLN A 126 -5.35 -34.16 10.47
CA GLN A 126 -5.20 -34.18 9.00
C GLN A 126 -6.26 -33.26 8.38
N PRO A 127 -6.00 -32.66 7.21
CA PRO A 127 -7.01 -31.89 6.50
C PRO A 127 -8.18 -32.80 6.07
N VAL A 128 -9.41 -32.34 6.28
CA VAL A 128 -10.61 -33.03 5.80
C VAL A 128 -10.98 -32.48 4.43
N PHE A 129 -10.44 -33.08 3.37
CA PHE A 129 -10.76 -32.70 1.99
C PHE A 129 -12.24 -32.96 1.67
N GLY A 130 -12.87 -32.03 0.94
CA GLY A 130 -14.28 -32.11 0.55
C GLY A 130 -15.28 -31.67 1.63
N ALA A 131 -14.81 -31.31 2.83
CA ALA A 131 -15.63 -30.63 3.82
C ALA A 131 -15.82 -29.15 3.45
N GLU A 132 -16.81 -28.49 4.08
CA GLU A 132 -16.97 -27.04 3.99
C GLU A 132 -15.71 -26.33 4.49
N LEU A 133 -15.20 -25.39 3.69
CA LEU A 133 -13.99 -24.65 4.04
C LEU A 133 -14.28 -23.67 5.18
N VAL A 134 -13.29 -23.51 6.05
CA VAL A 134 -13.33 -22.55 7.16
C VAL A 134 -12.63 -21.29 6.70
N ALA A 135 -13.35 -20.17 6.74
CA ALA A 135 -12.79 -18.86 6.43
C ALA A 135 -11.71 -18.47 7.43
N VAL A 136 -10.60 -17.94 6.94
CA VAL A 136 -9.51 -17.38 7.75
C VAL A 136 -9.61 -15.85 7.70
N PRO A 137 -9.85 -15.17 8.84
CA PRO A 137 -9.86 -13.72 8.89
C PRO A 137 -8.51 -13.13 8.44
N VAL A 138 -8.57 -12.13 7.56
CA VAL A 138 -7.40 -11.35 7.13
C VAL A 138 -7.57 -9.91 7.62
N HIS A 139 -6.67 -9.47 8.49
CA HIS A 139 -6.59 -8.08 8.94
C HIS A 139 -5.50 -7.36 8.15
N ILE A 140 -5.91 -6.39 7.33
CA ILE A 140 -4.98 -5.59 6.53
C ILE A 140 -4.65 -4.31 7.31
N HIS A 141 -3.37 -4.16 7.66
CA HIS A 141 -2.79 -3.02 8.36
C HIS A 141 -2.04 -2.15 7.37
N TYR A 142 -2.03 -0.84 7.60
CA TYR A 142 -1.35 0.13 6.73
C TYR A 142 -0.33 0.93 7.54
N MET A 143 0.89 1.00 7.03
CA MET A 143 1.92 1.93 7.48
C MET A 143 2.29 2.84 6.33
N VAL A 144 2.53 4.12 6.61
CA VAL A 144 3.04 5.07 5.61
C VAL A 144 4.55 4.94 5.45
N GLY A 145 5.04 5.21 4.25
CA GLY A 145 6.42 5.48 3.91
C GLY A 145 6.60 6.93 3.49
N ASN A 146 7.57 7.21 2.63
CA ASN A 146 7.85 8.56 2.13
C ASN A 146 7.01 8.96 0.91
N HIS A 147 6.36 8.05 0.20
CA HIS A 147 5.48 8.39 -0.94
C HIS A 147 4.03 8.66 -0.54
N ASP A 148 3.62 8.24 0.66
CA ASP A 148 2.25 8.38 1.17
C ASP A 148 2.17 8.99 2.58
N TRP A 149 3.25 9.64 3.04
CA TRP A 149 3.32 10.27 4.37
C TRP A 149 2.17 11.26 4.65
N MET A 150 1.61 11.89 3.62
CA MET A 150 0.48 12.82 3.73
C MET A 150 -0.74 12.16 4.37
N LEU A 151 -0.86 10.83 4.30
CA LEU A 151 -1.93 10.07 4.95
C LEU A 151 -1.78 10.00 6.48
N ARG A 152 -0.67 10.50 7.03
CA ARG A 152 -0.47 10.72 8.47
C ARG A 152 -1.02 12.08 8.96
N GLN A 153 -1.34 13.00 8.05
CA GLN A 153 -1.85 14.33 8.43
C GLN A 153 -3.20 14.25 9.15
N ARG A 154 -3.43 15.14 10.11
CA ARG A 154 -4.67 15.19 10.91
C ARG A 154 -5.67 16.17 10.30
N GLY A 155 -6.96 15.92 10.55
CA GLY A 155 -8.05 16.81 10.15
C GLY A 155 -9.17 16.06 9.42
N ALA A 156 -10.38 16.62 9.46
CA ALA A 156 -11.58 15.97 8.95
C ALA A 156 -11.49 15.61 7.46
N GLU A 157 -10.79 16.43 6.67
CA GLU A 157 -10.57 16.18 5.24
C GLU A 157 -9.63 14.98 5.02
N TYR A 158 -8.53 14.89 5.77
CA TYR A 158 -7.65 13.73 5.74
C TYR A 158 -8.33 12.46 6.27
N ASP A 159 -9.20 12.59 7.28
CA ASP A 159 -10.02 11.47 7.74
C ASP A 159 -10.96 10.97 6.63
N ALA A 160 -11.50 11.87 5.81
CA ALA A 160 -12.33 11.49 4.67
C ALA A 160 -11.53 10.72 3.61
N ILE A 161 -10.33 11.18 3.29
CA ILE A 161 -9.39 10.49 2.40
C ILE A 161 -9.07 9.09 2.93
N ARG A 162 -8.64 8.98 4.19
CA ARG A 162 -8.31 7.68 4.81
C ARG A 162 -9.49 6.73 4.88
N ARG A 163 -10.70 7.19 5.22
CA ARG A 163 -11.90 6.35 5.18
C ARG A 163 -12.14 5.75 3.80
N LYS A 164 -11.93 6.55 2.74
CA LYS A 164 -12.06 6.08 1.36
C LYS A 164 -11.02 5.00 1.06
N ILE A 165 -9.76 5.23 1.41
CA ILE A 165 -8.68 4.24 1.26
C ILE A 165 -9.01 2.95 2.02
N SER A 166 -9.39 3.05 3.31
CA SER A 166 -9.79 1.89 4.12
C SER A 166 -10.89 1.07 3.47
N GLN A 167 -11.90 1.71 2.87
CA GLN A 167 -12.99 1.03 2.18
C GLN A 167 -12.54 0.30 0.91
N TYR A 168 -11.65 0.92 0.13
CA TYR A 168 -11.15 0.32 -1.12
C TYR A 168 -10.17 -0.83 -0.88
N PHE A 169 -9.32 -0.72 0.14
CA PHE A 169 -8.32 -1.72 0.47
C PHE A 169 -8.85 -2.82 1.41
N GLY A 170 -9.95 -2.60 2.11
CA GLY A 170 -10.43 -3.51 3.16
C GLY A 170 -9.58 -3.45 4.43
N LEU A 171 -9.09 -2.27 4.80
CA LEU A 171 -8.21 -2.09 5.95
C LEU A 171 -8.95 -2.32 7.27
N ALA A 172 -8.26 -2.89 8.25
CA ALA A 172 -8.71 -3.00 9.64
C ALA A 172 -8.62 -1.66 10.41
N HIS A 173 -8.19 -0.59 9.75
CA HIS A 173 -7.89 0.71 10.32
C HIS A 173 -9.14 1.57 10.60
N ASP A 174 -9.15 2.28 11.73
CA ASP A 174 -10.13 3.35 11.99
C ASP A 174 -9.76 4.58 11.17
N GLY A 175 -10.48 4.83 10.07
CA GLY A 175 -10.22 5.96 9.16
C GLY A 175 -10.28 7.36 9.78
N ARG A 176 -10.61 7.51 11.08
CA ARG A 176 -10.51 8.77 11.85
C ARG A 176 -9.13 8.99 12.49
N GLN A 177 -8.27 7.99 12.46
CA GLN A 177 -6.89 8.11 12.94
C GLN A 177 -5.94 8.24 11.74
N PRO A 178 -4.83 8.99 11.86
CA PRO A 178 -3.71 8.90 10.94
C PRO A 178 -3.28 7.46 10.66
N PHE A 179 -2.84 7.16 9.44
CA PHE A 179 -2.09 5.91 9.21
C PHE A 179 -0.74 5.98 9.94
N ALA A 180 -0.31 4.85 10.48
CA ALA A 180 0.88 4.75 11.32
C ALA A 180 2.15 4.88 10.47
N HIS A 181 3.18 5.58 10.97
CA HIS A 181 4.55 5.46 10.45
C HIS A 181 5.36 4.46 11.30
N GLU A 182 5.05 4.42 12.59
CA GLU A 182 5.64 3.48 13.55
C GLU A 182 4.57 2.53 14.11
N PRO A 183 4.90 1.25 14.38
CA PRO A 183 3.90 0.30 14.87
C PRO A 183 3.18 0.72 16.15
N ALA A 184 3.87 1.46 17.04
CA ALA A 184 3.30 1.93 18.30
C ALA A 184 2.13 2.92 18.13
N GLU A 185 1.95 3.48 16.93
CA GLU A 185 0.87 4.40 16.60
C GLU A 185 -0.44 3.67 16.30
N ALA A 186 -0.39 2.36 16.03
CA ALA A 186 -1.53 1.50 15.74
C ALA A 186 -1.53 0.26 16.64
N GLY A 187 -2.32 0.29 17.71
CA GLY A 187 -2.30 -0.77 18.74
C GLY A 187 -2.59 -2.19 18.22
N THR A 188 -3.48 -2.33 17.23
CA THR A 188 -3.79 -3.64 16.60
C THR A 188 -2.59 -4.19 15.81
N LEU A 189 -1.90 -3.32 15.07
CA LEU A 189 -0.66 -3.66 14.37
C LEU A 189 0.45 -4.01 15.37
N GLN A 190 0.66 -3.17 16.40
CA GLN A 190 1.66 -3.42 17.43
C GLN A 190 1.48 -4.79 18.09
N GLU A 191 0.24 -5.16 18.41
CA GLU A 191 -0.06 -6.46 19.00
C GLU A 191 0.17 -7.61 18.00
N ALA A 192 -0.16 -7.43 16.71
CA ALA A 192 0.17 -8.41 15.68
C ALA A 192 1.68 -8.66 15.57
N LEU A 193 2.48 -7.59 15.50
CA LEU A 193 3.93 -7.69 15.46
C LEU A 193 4.51 -8.35 16.72
N ARG A 194 4.02 -7.97 17.91
CA ARG A 194 4.46 -8.51 19.20
C ARG A 194 4.20 -10.01 19.32
N ARG A 195 3.03 -10.49 18.89
CA ARG A 195 2.70 -11.93 18.86
C ARG A 195 3.69 -12.74 18.03
N HIS A 196 4.21 -12.14 16.98
CA HIS A 196 5.18 -12.76 16.08
C HIS A 196 6.65 -12.45 16.43
N ARG A 197 6.91 -11.62 17.45
CA ARG A 197 8.26 -11.14 17.83
C ARG A 197 8.99 -10.48 16.66
N VAL A 198 8.25 -9.75 15.83
CA VAL A 198 8.78 -9.00 14.69
C VAL A 198 8.70 -7.50 15.01
N PHE A 199 9.62 -6.73 14.44
CA PHE A 199 9.53 -5.28 14.36
C PHE A 199 9.50 -4.88 12.89
N ALA A 200 8.68 -3.89 12.53
CA ALA A 200 8.52 -3.43 11.17
C ALA A 200 8.68 -1.91 11.12
N ARG A 201 9.41 -1.43 10.12
CA ARG A 201 9.64 -0.01 9.86
C ARG A 201 9.97 0.18 8.39
N HIS A 202 9.45 1.26 7.81
CA HIS A 202 9.79 1.63 6.44
C HIS A 202 11.24 2.14 6.34
N GLY A 203 11.87 1.98 5.16
CA GLY A 203 13.28 2.30 4.96
C GLY A 203 13.60 3.79 4.97
N ASP A 204 12.60 4.64 4.75
CA ASP A 204 12.72 6.11 4.62
C ASP A 204 13.50 6.74 5.77
N VAL A 205 13.33 6.25 7.00
CA VAL A 205 14.01 6.79 8.19
C VAL A 205 15.54 6.74 8.13
N PHE A 206 16.10 5.90 7.27
CA PHE A 206 17.54 5.72 7.11
C PHE A 206 18.10 6.51 5.91
N ASP A 207 17.24 7.11 5.10
CA ASP A 207 17.62 7.97 3.99
C ASP A 207 17.46 9.45 4.38
N PRO A 208 18.57 10.21 4.53
CA PRO A 208 18.51 11.62 4.91
C PRO A 208 17.84 12.52 3.85
N LEU A 209 17.66 12.04 2.60
CA LEU A 209 16.91 12.77 1.59
C LEU A 209 15.40 12.57 1.75
N SER A 210 14.99 11.42 2.26
CA SER A 210 13.58 11.00 2.38
C SER A 210 13.00 11.22 3.77
N PHE A 211 13.83 11.41 4.80
CA PHE A 211 13.40 11.63 6.18
C PHE A 211 14.31 12.59 6.96
N HIS A 212 13.71 13.62 7.56
CA HIS A 212 14.40 14.64 8.36
C HIS A 212 13.76 14.79 9.76
N GLN A 213 13.65 13.66 10.49
CA GLN A 213 13.23 13.53 11.89
C GLN A 213 11.71 13.52 12.18
N ASP A 214 10.87 14.21 11.41
CA ASP A 214 9.40 14.09 11.52
C ASP A 214 8.79 13.62 10.20
N ARG A 215 8.00 12.54 10.25
CA ARG A 215 7.29 12.02 9.07
C ARG A 215 6.09 12.89 8.67
N ASN A 216 5.66 13.83 9.50
CA ASN A 216 4.62 14.79 9.14
C ASN A 216 5.10 15.88 8.16
N GLU A 217 6.35 15.84 7.73
CA GLU A 217 6.94 16.85 6.87
C GLU A 217 7.35 16.23 5.52
N SER A 218 7.31 17.07 4.48
CA SER A 218 7.91 16.76 3.19
C SER A 218 9.41 16.67 3.33
N SER A 219 10.04 15.91 2.46
CA SER A 219 11.48 15.75 2.43
C SER A 219 12.09 16.30 1.13
N VAL A 220 13.42 16.23 1.00
CA VAL A 220 14.10 16.63 -0.25
C VAL A 220 13.72 15.67 -1.38
N SER A 221 13.47 14.39 -1.07
CA SER A 221 13.03 13.42 -2.07
C SER A 221 11.70 13.81 -2.70
N ASP A 222 10.76 14.40 -1.95
CA ASP A 222 9.48 14.90 -2.48
C ASP A 222 9.70 15.92 -3.61
N LEU A 223 10.65 16.84 -3.41
CA LEU A 223 11.02 17.84 -4.42
C LEU A 223 11.65 17.17 -5.63
N LEU A 224 12.57 16.22 -5.42
CA LEU A 224 13.21 15.51 -6.52
C LEU A 224 12.19 14.71 -7.35
N VAL A 225 11.28 13.98 -6.71
CA VAL A 225 10.26 13.20 -7.42
C VAL A 225 9.33 14.10 -8.22
N ILE A 226 8.85 15.21 -7.65
CA ILE A 226 7.85 16.07 -8.29
C ILE A 226 8.48 17.00 -9.34
N GLU A 227 9.52 17.75 -8.98
CA GLU A 227 10.07 18.82 -9.82
C GLU A 227 11.19 18.35 -10.74
N LEU A 228 11.91 17.30 -10.37
CA LEU A 228 12.97 16.76 -11.23
C LEU A 228 12.44 15.60 -12.06
N THR A 229 12.08 14.48 -11.43
CA THR A 229 11.79 13.25 -12.17
C THR A 229 10.47 13.33 -12.93
N SER A 230 9.37 13.66 -12.26
CA SER A 230 8.04 13.70 -12.89
C SER A 230 7.94 14.79 -13.95
N HIS A 231 8.53 15.96 -13.71
CA HIS A 231 8.55 17.05 -14.69
C HIS A 231 9.43 16.70 -15.91
N PHE A 232 10.61 16.15 -15.68
CA PHE A 232 11.51 15.72 -16.77
C PHE A 232 10.86 14.67 -17.67
N LEU A 233 10.21 13.66 -17.10
CA LEU A 233 9.54 12.61 -17.87
C LEU A 233 8.37 13.18 -18.71
N ALA A 234 7.59 14.09 -18.13
CA ALA A 234 6.52 14.77 -18.86
C ALA A 234 7.07 15.62 -20.02
N ASP A 235 8.14 16.38 -19.79
CA ASP A 235 8.79 17.21 -20.82
C ASP A 235 9.38 16.35 -21.95
N VAL A 236 10.03 15.23 -21.62
CA VAL A 236 10.59 14.32 -22.64
C VAL A 236 9.47 13.70 -23.47
N GLU A 237 8.39 13.24 -22.86
CA GLU A 237 7.26 12.66 -23.57
C GLU A 237 6.59 13.70 -24.49
N GLN A 238 6.41 14.92 -24.01
CA GLN A 238 5.81 16.01 -24.79
C GLN A 238 6.69 16.46 -25.97
N GLN A 239 8.00 16.64 -25.75
CA GLN A 239 8.88 17.24 -26.75
C GLN A 239 9.49 16.22 -27.72
N LEU A 240 9.73 14.99 -27.23
CA LEU A 240 10.52 13.98 -27.92
C LEU A 240 9.78 12.64 -28.06
N GLY A 241 8.56 12.49 -27.55
CA GLY A 241 7.84 11.20 -27.53
C GLY A 241 7.68 10.55 -28.91
N GLU A 242 7.36 11.33 -29.94
CA GLU A 242 7.24 10.82 -31.32
C GLU A 242 8.59 10.59 -32.02
N GLN A 243 9.68 11.14 -31.45
CA GLN A 243 11.03 11.10 -32.03
C GLN A 243 11.88 9.99 -31.41
N LEU A 244 11.57 9.58 -30.18
CA LEU A 244 12.31 8.56 -29.46
C LEU A 244 11.76 7.16 -29.73
N PRO A 245 12.64 6.14 -29.81
CA PRO A 245 12.19 4.76 -29.82
C PRO A 245 11.36 4.45 -28.56
N ALA A 246 10.31 3.65 -28.70
CA ALA A 246 9.47 3.23 -27.57
C ALA A 246 10.28 2.61 -26.42
N ALA A 247 11.34 1.86 -26.75
CA ALA A 247 12.25 1.28 -25.75
C ALA A 247 13.03 2.34 -24.94
N THR A 248 13.39 3.48 -25.56
CA THR A 248 14.03 4.59 -24.85
C THR A 248 13.07 5.24 -23.88
N LEU A 249 11.83 5.51 -24.30
CA LEU A 249 10.79 6.05 -23.42
C LEU A 249 10.48 5.10 -22.26
N ALA A 250 10.42 3.79 -22.52
CA ALA A 250 10.25 2.78 -21.47
C ALA A 250 11.40 2.83 -20.46
N ASN A 251 12.66 2.84 -20.91
CA ASN A 251 13.82 2.92 -20.02
C ASN A 251 13.90 4.24 -19.23
N LEU A 252 13.44 5.36 -19.81
CA LEU A 252 13.40 6.62 -19.07
C LEU A 252 12.39 6.58 -17.93
N ARG A 253 11.26 5.89 -18.11
CA ARG A 253 10.27 5.67 -17.03
C ARG A 253 10.84 4.83 -15.88
N GLU A 254 11.90 4.05 -16.13
CA GLU A 254 12.63 3.29 -15.09
C GLU A 254 13.63 4.13 -14.28
N LEU A 255 13.92 5.38 -14.66
CA LEU A 255 14.84 6.25 -13.88
C LEU A 255 14.33 6.57 -12.47
N ASP A 256 13.07 6.30 -12.22
CA ASP A 256 12.37 6.53 -10.96
C ASP A 256 12.12 5.21 -10.20
N HIS A 257 12.50 4.04 -10.73
CA HIS A 257 12.28 2.73 -10.07
C HIS A 257 13.45 2.28 -9.18
#